data_AF-A0A1C5PPW4-F1
#
_entry.id   AF-A0A1C5PPW4-F1
#
_cell.length_a   1.000
_cell.length_b   1.000
_cell.length_c   1.000
_cell.angle_alpha   90.00
_cell.angle_beta   90.00
_cell.angle_gamma   90.00
#
_symmetry.space_group_name_H-M   'P 1'
#
loop_
_entity.id
_entity.type
_entity.pdbx_description
1 polymer ?
#
loop_
_entity_poly.entity_id
_entity_poly.type
_entity_poly.pdbx_seq_one_letter_code
_entity_poly.pdbx_strand_id
1 'polypeptide(L)'
;MSEYKLSFDEKEYLLNENNCSGLINDEDKPVKGINIENILDILNDNEDADFDVEYYQEACPECLAGVKEKEKFFPFLEYHFYIFTKNQEYIINDVCKEYEGLSFNKLSKSNKVDDSYIVSIIICKNCGDYIIQIENCIV
;
A
#
# COMPACT_ATOMS: atom_id res chain seq x y z
N MET A 1 1.72 -1.17 -17.70
CA MET A 1 0.50 -1.51 -16.95
C MET A 1 0.73 -2.82 -16.23
N SER A 2 1.27 -2.70 -15.03
CA SER A 2 1.38 -3.81 -14.08
C SER A 2 0.01 -4.10 -13.49
N GLU A 3 -0.24 -5.36 -13.14
CA GLU A 3 -1.46 -5.81 -12.47
C GLU A 3 -1.07 -6.73 -11.32
N TYR A 4 -1.80 -6.66 -10.21
CA TYR A 4 -1.63 -7.56 -9.07
C TYR A 4 -2.93 -8.31 -8.80
N LYS A 5 -2.82 -9.62 -8.54
CA LYS A 5 -3.96 -10.50 -8.28
C LYS A 5 -3.91 -11.02 -6.86
N LEU A 6 -4.98 -10.80 -6.13
CA LEU A 6 -5.18 -11.28 -4.77
C LEU A 6 -6.40 -12.21 -4.73
N SER A 7 -6.26 -13.37 -4.10
CA SER A 7 -7.38 -14.24 -3.77
C SER A 7 -7.64 -14.20 -2.27
N PHE A 8 -8.84 -13.79 -1.86
CA PHE A 8 -9.24 -13.67 -0.46
C PHE A 8 -10.70 -14.12 -0.28
N ASP A 9 -10.99 -14.98 0.70
CA ASP A 9 -12.34 -15.54 0.95
C ASP A 9 -13.05 -16.04 -0.33
N GLU A 10 -12.36 -16.83 -1.17
CA GLU A 10 -12.87 -17.35 -2.45
C GLU A 10 -13.20 -16.29 -3.52
N LYS A 11 -12.86 -15.02 -3.28
CA LYS A 11 -13.00 -13.92 -4.22
C LYS A 11 -11.64 -13.48 -4.77
N GLU A 12 -11.59 -13.25 -6.07
CA GLU A 12 -10.43 -12.68 -6.76
C GLU A 12 -10.56 -11.15 -6.85
N TYR A 13 -9.49 -10.46 -6.52
CA TYR A 13 -9.32 -9.02 -6.65
C TYR A 13 -8.19 -8.75 -7.64
N LEU A 14 -8.45 -7.87 -8.61
CA LEU A 14 -7.47 -7.46 -9.61
C LEU A 14 -7.16 -5.98 -9.40
N LEU A 15 -5.93 -5.65 -9.02
CA LEU A 15 -5.47 -4.28 -8.83
C LEU A 15 -4.71 -3.85 -10.07
N ASN A 16 -5.13 -2.73 -10.67
CA ASN A 16 -4.45 -2.08 -11.78
C ASN A 16 -4.72 -0.57 -11.73
N GLU A 17 -4.20 0.21 -12.66
CA GLU A 17 -4.39 1.67 -12.66
C GLU A 17 -5.85 2.11 -12.87
N ASN A 18 -6.70 1.28 -13.51
CA ASN A 18 -8.07 1.70 -13.84
C ASN A 18 -9.04 1.64 -12.66
N ASN A 19 -8.75 0.84 -11.65
CA ASN A 19 -9.55 0.72 -10.41
C ASN A 19 -8.79 1.23 -9.17
N CYS A 20 -7.76 2.05 -9.40
CA CYS A 20 -7.08 2.80 -8.35
C CYS A 20 -7.74 4.18 -8.23
N SER A 21 -8.49 4.38 -7.15
CA SER A 21 -9.15 5.67 -6.86
C SER A 21 -8.15 6.76 -6.47
N GLY A 22 -6.93 6.39 -6.05
CA GLY A 22 -5.89 7.37 -5.79
C GLY A 22 -4.60 6.81 -5.19
N LEU A 23 -3.50 7.48 -5.52
CA LEU A 23 -2.23 7.39 -4.80
C LEU A 23 -2.10 8.65 -3.93
N ILE A 24 -2.34 8.50 -2.64
CA ILE A 24 -2.27 9.56 -1.64
C ILE A 24 -0.85 9.53 -1.07
N ASN A 25 -0.06 10.56 -1.37
CA ASN A 25 1.30 10.69 -0.88
C ASN A 25 1.34 11.56 0.38
N ASP A 26 2.41 11.45 1.15
CA ASP A 26 2.61 12.20 2.38
C ASP A 26 2.51 13.72 2.11
N GLU A 27 1.73 14.43 2.93
CA GLU A 27 1.40 15.83 2.70
C GLU A 27 2.63 16.77 2.87
N ASP A 28 3.50 16.46 3.83
CA ASP A 28 4.62 17.32 4.22
C ASP A 28 5.93 16.91 3.52
N LYS A 29 6.14 15.61 3.32
CA LYS A 29 7.35 15.01 2.76
C LYS A 29 7.01 14.00 1.66
N PRO A 30 6.40 14.41 0.54
CA PRO A 30 5.98 13.51 -0.52
C PRO A 30 7.15 12.73 -1.12
N VAL A 31 6.99 11.42 -1.25
CA VAL A 31 7.99 10.52 -1.85
C VAL A 31 8.00 10.67 -3.37
N LYS A 32 9.19 10.77 -3.96
CA LYS A 32 9.44 10.84 -5.41
C LYS A 32 9.93 9.50 -5.93
N GLY A 33 9.75 9.27 -7.23
CA GLY A 33 10.23 8.05 -7.89
C GLY A 33 9.41 6.80 -7.59
N ILE A 34 8.20 6.96 -7.06
CA ILE A 34 7.26 5.87 -6.81
C ILE A 34 5.88 6.24 -7.38
N ASN A 35 5.28 5.32 -8.11
CA ASN A 35 3.95 5.44 -8.70
C ASN A 35 3.15 4.13 -8.52
N ILE A 36 1.92 4.10 -9.03
CA ILE A 36 1.04 2.92 -8.94
C ILE A 36 1.70 1.69 -9.57
N GLU A 37 2.27 1.81 -10.78
CA GLU A 37 2.95 0.68 -11.43
C GLU A 37 4.09 0.11 -10.57
N ASN A 38 4.92 0.97 -9.98
CA ASN A 38 6.02 0.54 -9.11
C ASN A 38 5.50 -0.24 -7.90
N ILE A 39 4.39 0.19 -7.29
CA ILE A 39 3.82 -0.47 -6.13
C ILE A 39 3.20 -1.82 -6.51
N LEU A 40 2.54 -1.91 -7.66
CA LEU A 40 2.03 -3.18 -8.18
C LEU A 40 3.15 -4.17 -8.51
N ASP A 41 4.28 -3.69 -9.05
CA ASP A 41 5.46 -4.51 -9.27
C ASP A 41 6.03 -5.04 -7.94
N ILE A 42 6.13 -4.19 -6.92
CA ILE A 42 6.57 -4.60 -5.58
C ILE A 42 5.66 -5.69 -5.00
N LEU A 43 4.33 -5.57 -5.15
CA LEU A 43 3.38 -6.59 -4.70
C LEU A 43 3.53 -7.91 -5.45
N ASN A 44 3.81 -7.87 -6.76
CA ASN A 44 4.05 -9.08 -7.56
C ASN A 44 5.35 -9.80 -7.19
N ASP A 45 6.37 -9.04 -6.79
CA ASP A 45 7.65 -9.58 -6.33
C ASP A 45 7.58 -10.13 -4.89
N ASN A 46 6.52 -9.80 -4.16
CA ASN A 46 6.27 -10.25 -2.80
C ASN A 46 5.47 -11.56 -2.80
N GLU A 47 6.15 -12.65 -2.46
CA GLU A 47 5.54 -14.00 -2.37
C GLU A 47 4.67 -14.17 -1.11
N ASP A 48 4.79 -13.29 -0.11
CA ASP A 48 4.20 -13.42 1.23
C ASP A 48 3.28 -12.23 1.60
N ALA A 49 2.71 -11.54 0.60
CA ALA A 49 1.73 -10.47 0.85
C ALA A 49 0.46 -11.05 1.50
N ASP A 50 0.26 -10.76 2.78
CA ASP A 50 -0.89 -11.23 3.56
C ASP A 50 -1.81 -10.05 3.90
N PHE A 51 -2.99 -10.03 3.28
CA PHE A 51 -3.97 -8.96 3.47
C PHE A 51 -4.89 -9.27 4.64
N ASP A 52 -5.04 -8.33 5.56
CA ASP A 52 -5.94 -8.43 6.70
C ASP A 52 -7.26 -7.69 6.44
N VAL A 53 -8.32 -8.07 7.17
CA VAL A 53 -9.59 -7.37 7.13
C VAL A 53 -9.59 -6.24 8.15
N GLU A 54 -9.65 -5.01 7.67
CA GLU A 54 -9.74 -3.81 8.50
C GLU A 54 -11.11 -3.12 8.37
N TYR A 55 -11.56 -2.51 9.46
CA TYR A 55 -12.92 -1.94 9.57
C TYR A 55 -12.87 -0.42 9.73
N TYR A 56 -13.27 0.29 8.68
CA TYR A 56 -13.30 1.76 8.66
C TYR A 56 -14.67 2.29 9.02
N GLN A 57 -14.72 3.52 9.56
CA GLN A 57 -15.98 4.22 9.83
C GLN A 57 -16.63 4.80 8.57
N GLU A 58 -15.83 4.97 7.51
CA GLU A 58 -16.27 5.51 6.23
C GLU A 58 -16.47 4.38 5.22
N ALA A 59 -17.54 4.50 4.42
CA ALA A 59 -17.83 3.56 3.37
C ALA A 59 -16.93 3.79 2.16
N CYS A 60 -16.73 2.75 1.35
CA CYS A 60 -16.10 2.90 0.05
C CYS A 60 -16.87 3.95 -0.78
N PRO A 61 -16.21 5.04 -1.23
CA PRO A 61 -16.88 6.14 -1.91
C PRO A 61 -17.45 5.71 -3.27
N GLU A 62 -16.84 4.72 -3.92
CA GLU A 62 -17.25 4.23 -5.25
C GLU A 62 -18.54 3.42 -5.23
N CYS A 63 -18.69 2.49 -4.28
CA CYS A 63 -19.85 1.59 -4.26
C CYS A 63 -20.88 1.88 -3.15
N LEU A 64 -20.48 2.61 -2.11
CA LEU A 64 -21.33 2.95 -0.95
C LEU A 64 -22.02 1.72 -0.30
N ALA A 65 -21.41 0.54 -0.42
CA ALA A 65 -21.94 -0.69 0.15
C ALA A 65 -22.09 -0.55 1.68
N GLY A 66 -23.20 -1.05 2.24
CA GLY A 66 -23.51 -0.98 3.68
C GLY A 66 -24.17 0.34 4.12
N VAL A 67 -24.10 1.42 3.32
CA VAL A 67 -24.66 2.73 3.69
C VAL A 67 -26.18 2.69 3.76
N LYS A 68 -26.84 2.02 2.80
CA LYS A 68 -28.31 1.87 2.78
C LYS A 68 -28.78 1.02 3.96
N GLU A 69 -27.97 0.04 4.33
CA GLU A 69 -28.16 -0.89 5.44
C GLU A 69 -27.85 -0.25 6.80
N LYS A 70 -27.32 0.98 6.81
CA LYS A 70 -26.90 1.75 8.00
C LYS A 70 -25.84 1.02 8.82
N GLU A 71 -24.92 0.36 8.13
CA GLU A 71 -23.73 -0.19 8.75
C GLU A 71 -22.90 0.93 9.39
N LYS A 72 -22.24 0.59 10.51
CA LYS A 72 -21.39 1.52 11.27
C LYS A 72 -19.91 1.40 10.90
N PHE A 73 -19.53 0.25 10.37
CA PHE A 73 -18.17 -0.10 10.03
C PHE A 73 -18.19 -0.85 8.71
N PHE A 74 -17.25 -0.50 7.83
CA PHE A 74 -17.18 -1.00 6.48
C PHE A 74 -15.86 -1.78 6.32
N PRO A 75 -15.91 -3.03 5.84
CA PRO A 75 -14.73 -3.87 5.77
C PRO A 75 -13.92 -3.62 4.49
N PHE A 76 -12.60 -3.50 4.67
CA PHE A 76 -11.59 -3.38 3.62
C PHE A 76 -10.54 -4.48 3.80
N LEU A 77 -9.83 -4.82 2.72
CA LEU A 77 -8.60 -5.59 2.80
C LEU A 77 -7.45 -4.60 2.85
N GLU A 78 -6.54 -4.76 3.80
CA GLU A 78 -5.40 -3.87 3.97
C GLU A 78 -4.10 -4.67 4.03
N TYR A 79 -3.08 -4.15 3.35
CA TYR A 79 -1.72 -4.65 3.42
C TYR A 79 -0.75 -3.49 3.57
N HIS A 80 0.25 -3.67 4.43
CA HIS A 80 1.28 -2.68 4.68
C HIS A 80 2.67 -3.20 4.38
N PHE A 81 3.50 -2.32 3.84
CA PHE A 81 4.94 -2.53 3.75
C PHE A 81 5.65 -1.20 3.91
N TYR A 82 6.97 -1.24 4.14
CA TYR A 82 7.78 -0.04 4.29
C TYR A 82 8.58 0.25 3.04
N ILE A 83 8.66 1.53 2.70
CA ILE A 83 9.62 2.06 1.73
C ILE A 83 10.62 2.97 2.43
N PHE A 84 11.84 2.96 1.93
CA PHE A 84 12.95 3.74 2.45
C PHE A 84 13.45 4.68 1.37
N THR A 85 13.71 5.93 1.77
CA THR A 85 14.04 6.99 0.84
C THR A 85 15.40 7.61 1.14
N LYS A 86 15.97 8.27 0.13
CA LYS A 86 17.10 9.18 0.28
C LYS A 86 16.72 10.54 -0.31
N ASN A 87 16.75 11.60 0.48
CA ASN A 87 16.32 12.94 0.05
C ASN A 87 14.92 12.93 -0.61
N GLN A 88 13.96 12.21 -0.01
CA GLN A 88 12.59 11.97 -0.50
C GLN A 88 12.49 11.14 -1.79
N GLU A 89 13.58 10.65 -2.37
CA GLU A 89 13.53 9.72 -3.51
C GLU A 89 13.42 8.28 -3.01
N TYR A 90 12.53 7.48 -3.58
CA TYR A 90 12.43 6.04 -3.30
C TYR A 90 13.75 5.31 -3.61
N ILE A 91 14.18 4.44 -2.69
CA ILE A 91 15.42 3.66 -2.83
C ILE A 91 15.17 2.16 -2.77
N ILE A 92 14.50 1.68 -1.71
CA ILE A 92 14.29 0.26 -1.45
C ILE A 92 13.05 0.07 -0.57
N ASN A 93 12.44 -1.10 -0.59
CA ASN A 93 11.32 -1.48 0.26
C ASN A 93 11.70 -2.70 1.12
N ASP A 94 10.92 -3.01 2.15
CA ASP A 94 11.22 -4.11 3.08
C ASP A 94 10.73 -5.49 2.64
N VAL A 95 9.98 -5.57 1.53
CA VAL A 95 9.46 -6.83 0.98
C VAL A 95 10.29 -7.37 -0.18
N CYS A 96 11.23 -6.60 -0.72
CA CYS A 96 12.07 -7.04 -1.82
C CYS A 96 13.21 -7.94 -1.32
N LYS A 97 13.62 -8.89 -2.17
CA LYS A 97 14.72 -9.83 -1.86
C LYS A 97 16.04 -9.12 -1.55
N GLU A 98 16.28 -7.93 -2.11
CA GLU A 98 17.47 -7.12 -1.83
C GLU A 98 17.51 -6.59 -0.38
N TYR A 99 16.37 -6.52 0.29
CA TYR A 99 16.27 -6.09 1.68
C TYR A 99 16.55 -7.21 2.68
N GLU A 100 16.56 -8.48 2.27
CA GLU A 100 16.77 -9.61 3.17
C GLU A 100 18.06 -9.45 4.01
N GLY A 101 17.90 -9.50 5.33
CA GLY A 101 19.01 -9.33 6.28
C GLY A 101 19.48 -7.87 6.47
N LEU A 102 18.87 -6.90 5.80
CA LEU A 102 19.05 -5.47 6.06
C LEU A 102 18.14 -4.99 7.19
N SER A 103 18.22 -3.70 7.47
CA SER A 103 17.32 -2.97 8.37
C SER A 103 17.48 -1.48 8.06
N PHE A 104 16.48 -0.67 8.37
CA PHE A 104 16.60 0.79 8.27
C PHE A 104 17.90 1.32 8.92
N ASN A 105 18.20 0.87 10.14
CA ASN A 105 19.40 1.27 10.87
C ASN A 105 20.71 0.94 10.15
N LYS A 106 20.80 -0.22 9.49
CA LYS A 106 21.99 -0.60 8.70
C LYS A 106 22.12 0.29 7.46
N LEU A 107 21.01 0.50 6.75
CA LEU A 107 20.95 1.33 5.54
C LEU A 107 21.29 2.80 5.85
N SER A 108 20.68 3.35 6.90
CA SER A 108 20.92 4.73 7.37
C SER A 108 22.37 4.94 7.81
N LYS A 109 22.96 4.01 8.58
CA LYS A 109 24.40 4.06 8.94
C LYS A 109 25.33 4.00 7.73
N SER A 110 24.91 3.34 6.66
CA SER A 110 25.64 3.32 5.38
C SER A 110 25.34 4.53 4.48
N ASN A 111 24.55 5.50 4.96
CA ASN A 111 24.09 6.69 4.24
C ASN A 111 23.31 6.38 2.95
N LYS A 112 22.72 5.18 2.85
CA LYS A 112 21.90 4.77 1.69
C LYS A 112 20.49 5.34 1.72
N VAL A 113 19.93 5.51 2.92
CA VAL A 113 18.59 6.05 3.16
C VAL A 113 18.66 7.04 4.32
N ASP A 114 17.72 7.97 4.40
CA ASP A 114 17.58 8.93 5.50
C ASP A 114 16.17 9.03 6.07
N ASP A 115 15.16 8.46 5.41
CA ASP A 115 13.79 8.48 5.89
C ASP A 115 13.05 7.17 5.52
N SER A 116 11.90 6.95 6.17
CA SER A 116 11.07 5.76 5.99
C SER A 116 9.59 6.12 5.95
N TYR A 117 8.83 5.36 5.17
CA TYR A 117 7.41 5.56 4.98
C TYR A 117 6.70 4.21 5.03
N ILE A 118 5.47 4.22 5.52
CA ILE A 118 4.55 3.09 5.41
C ILE A 118 3.71 3.28 4.17
N VAL A 119 3.56 2.21 3.38
CA VAL A 119 2.67 2.15 2.24
C VAL A 119 1.52 1.23 2.61
N SER A 120 0.29 1.75 2.56
CA SER A 120 -0.94 1.02 2.83
C SER A 120 -1.70 0.80 1.52
N ILE A 121 -2.02 -0.46 1.21
CA ILE A 121 -2.87 -0.85 0.09
C ILE A 121 -4.24 -1.18 0.65
N ILE A 122 -5.24 -0.35 0.37
CA ILE A 122 -6.58 -0.47 0.98
C ILE A 122 -7.60 -0.79 -0.12
N ILE A 123 -8.14 -2.01 -0.09
CA ILE A 123 -9.04 -2.56 -1.11
C ILE A 123 -10.45 -2.69 -0.54
N CYS A 124 -11.45 -2.17 -1.24
CA CYS A 124 -12.84 -2.41 -0.89
C CYS A 124 -13.21 -3.89 -1.07
N LYS A 125 -13.62 -4.57 0.03
CA LYS A 125 -14.05 -5.98 -0.05
C LYS A 125 -15.22 -6.19 -1.02
N ASN A 126 -16.08 -5.19 -1.23
CA ASN A 126 -17.26 -5.30 -2.06
C ASN A 126 -16.98 -5.11 -3.57
N CYS A 127 -16.43 -3.96 -4.00
CA CYS A 127 -16.24 -3.68 -5.43
C CYS A 127 -14.81 -3.91 -5.94
N GLY A 128 -13.82 -4.07 -5.06
CA GLY A 128 -12.41 -4.22 -5.46
C GLY A 128 -11.75 -2.94 -5.96
N ASP A 129 -12.41 -1.79 -5.81
CA ASP A 129 -11.74 -0.49 -5.90
C ASP A 129 -10.73 -0.35 -4.76
N TYR A 130 -9.60 0.31 -5.02
CA TYR A 130 -8.55 0.47 -4.02
C TYR A 130 -7.89 1.84 -4.06
N ILE A 131 -7.24 2.18 -2.95
CA ILE A 131 -6.32 3.31 -2.86
C ILE A 131 -4.96 2.84 -2.37
N ILE A 132 -3.95 3.66 -2.63
CA ILE A 132 -2.62 3.50 -2.05
C ILE A 132 -2.33 4.75 -1.23
N GLN A 133 -1.93 4.57 0.02
CA GLN A 133 -1.57 5.66 0.91
C GLN A 133 -0.12 5.52 1.34
N ILE A 134 0.65 6.60 1.24
CA ILE A 134 2.05 6.67 1.66
C ILE A 134 2.16 7.71 2.78
N GLU A 135 2.63 7.30 3.95
CA GLU A 135 2.79 8.18 5.11
C GLU A 135 4.18 8.09 5.71
N ASN A 136 4.77 9.23 6.07
CA ASN A 136 6.07 9.26 6.71
C ASN A 136 6.00 8.60 8.08
N CYS A 137 6.93 7.68 8.34
CA CYS A 137 7.13 7.14 9.68
C CYS A 137 7.90 8.18 10.50
N ILE A 138 7.19 9.15 11.05
CA ILE A 138 7.77 10.20 11.90
C ILE A 138 8.55 9.54 13.04
N VAL A 139 9.83 9.88 13.16
CA VAL A 139 10.71 9.50 14.30
C VAL A 139 10.94 10.71 15.20
#